data_AF-A0A1E4XDE6-F1
#
_entry.id   AF-A0A1E4XDE6-F1
#
_cell.length_a   1.000
_cell.length_b   1.000
_cell.length_c   1.000
_cell.angle_alpha   90.00
_cell.angle_beta   90.00
_cell.angle_gamma   90.00
#
_symmetry.space_group_name_H-M   'P 1'
#
loop_
_entity.id
_entity.type
_entity.pdbx_description
1 polymer ?
#
loop_
_entity_poly.entity_id
_entity_poly.type
_entity_poly.pdbx_seq_one_letter_code
_entity_poly.pdbx_strand_id
1 'polypeptide(L)'
;MDRKWIIGISVAVVVSILIAIAPWAYTFGNSPFSTNPANWGVFGDYFGGVLSTIISIFGFAAVVATINLQSKGIKEQLAAIRRDEQARDDEVYNRQALQCLEEALRKLDDPITGKINDTKIGWLDSARLILTAGELANRIQSESMRTIYAASAKLIRSKFQVRLDPSTNQETLQPSYFSGPNWEDFYQNRATGGLEKHSVYIVYKFTSWDPDEADVLDSIIGKIDVDRISKRYFGAVTYLSDEERNSRNPPPRRKKRPQGS
;
A
#
# COMPACT_ATOMS: atom_id res chain seq x y z
N MET A 1 -24.01 9.99 -26.26
CA MET A 1 -25.42 10.40 -26.06
C MET A 1 -26.27 9.23 -26.49
N ASP A 2 -26.91 8.54 -25.54
CA ASP A 2 -27.57 7.27 -25.85
C ASP A 2 -28.75 7.48 -26.80
N ARG A 3 -28.97 6.55 -27.73
CA ARG A 3 -30.07 6.59 -28.72
C ARG A 3 -31.44 6.87 -28.09
N LYS A 4 -31.65 6.45 -26.84
CA LYS A 4 -32.86 6.68 -26.04
C LYS A 4 -33.07 8.16 -25.68
N TRP A 5 -32.01 8.91 -25.40
CA TRP A 5 -32.08 10.34 -25.10
C TRP A 5 -32.46 11.17 -26.33
N ILE A 6 -31.91 10.84 -27.49
CA ILE A 6 -32.22 11.51 -28.76
C ILE A 6 -33.69 11.30 -29.13
N ILE A 7 -34.20 10.07 -28.97
CA ILE A 7 -35.61 9.74 -29.21
C ILE A 7 -36.53 10.45 -28.20
N GLY A 8 -36.13 10.55 -26.93
CA GLY A 8 -36.92 11.26 -25.92
C GLY A 8 -37.06 12.76 -26.23
N ILE A 9 -35.97 13.40 -26.66
CA ILE A 9 -35.98 14.83 -27.03
C ILE A 9 -36.83 15.06 -28.29
N SER A 10 -36.71 14.21 -29.31
CA SER A 10 -37.50 14.37 -30.54
C SER A 10 -39.01 14.22 -30.30
N VAL A 11 -39.41 13.26 -29.46
CA VAL A 11 -40.82 13.08 -29.05
C VAL A 11 -41.33 14.30 -28.28
N ALA A 12 -40.54 14.82 -27.34
CA ALA A 12 -40.92 16.01 -26.56
C ALA A 12 -41.14 17.25 -27.44
N VAL A 13 -40.31 17.44 -28.47
CA VAL A 13 -40.46 18.54 -29.43
C VAL A 13 -41.74 18.38 -30.25
N VAL A 14 -42.02 17.18 -30.77
CA VAL A 14 -43.23 16.91 -31.56
C VAL A 14 -44.50 17.11 -30.71
N VAL A 15 -44.50 16.62 -29.47
CA VAL A 15 -45.62 16.79 -28.54
C VAL A 15 -45.85 18.27 -28.20
N SER A 16 -44.77 19.04 -28.01
CA SER A 16 -44.87 20.48 -27.74
C SER A 16 -45.50 21.26 -28.90
N ILE A 17 -45.14 20.91 -30.14
CA ILE A 17 -45.74 21.49 -31.35
C ILE A 17 -47.22 21.12 -31.45
N LEU A 18 -47.57 19.86 -31.16
CA LEU A 18 -48.97 19.40 -31.17
C LEU A 18 -49.81 20.11 -30.10
N ILE A 19 -49.26 20.35 -28.90
CA ILE A 19 -49.96 21.10 -27.83
C ILE A 19 -50.25 22.54 -28.26
N ALA A 20 -49.34 23.18 -29.01
CA ALA A 20 -49.56 24.53 -29.52
C ALA A 20 -50.59 24.57 -30.68
N ILE A 21 -50.51 23.60 -31.61
CA ILE A 21 -51.34 23.57 -32.84
C ILE A 21 -52.75 23.00 -32.60
N ALA A 22 -52.90 21.96 -31.77
CA ALA A 22 -54.16 21.23 -31.65
C ALA A 22 -55.36 22.07 -31.16
N PRO A 23 -55.23 22.95 -30.15
CA PRO A 23 -56.33 23.83 -29.74
C PRO A 23 -56.74 24.78 -30.86
N TRP A 24 -55.76 25.33 -31.59
CA TRP A 24 -56.02 26.24 -32.70
C TRP A 24 -56.70 25.53 -33.88
N ALA A 25 -56.21 24.35 -34.26
CA ALA A 25 -56.78 23.54 -35.34
C ALA A 25 -58.20 23.09 -35.01
N TYR A 26 -58.49 22.77 -33.75
CA TYR A 26 -59.83 22.40 -33.30
C TYR A 26 -60.83 23.57 -33.35
N THR A 27 -60.41 24.79 -32.97
CA THR A 27 -61.30 25.95 -32.93
C THR A 27 -61.45 26.66 -34.27
N PHE A 28 -60.40 26.69 -35.10
CA PHE A 28 -60.36 27.48 -36.33
C PHE A 28 -60.22 26.65 -37.62
N GLY A 29 -60.11 25.32 -37.54
CA GLY A 29 -59.87 24.46 -38.70
C GLY A 29 -60.93 24.51 -39.80
N ASN A 30 -62.17 24.92 -39.47
CA ASN A 30 -63.27 25.08 -40.42
C ASN A 30 -63.52 26.53 -40.86
N SER A 31 -62.66 27.47 -40.46
CA SER A 31 -62.80 28.90 -40.80
C SER A 31 -61.97 29.25 -42.05
N PRO A 32 -62.44 30.17 -42.92
CA PRO A 32 -61.67 30.63 -44.07
C PRO A 32 -60.41 31.39 -43.63
N PHE A 33 -59.33 31.27 -44.40
CA PHE A 33 -58.09 31.98 -44.12
C PHE A 33 -58.29 33.51 -44.15
N SER A 34 -57.76 34.20 -43.15
CA SER A 34 -57.82 35.66 -43.07
C SER A 34 -56.89 36.32 -44.09
N THR A 35 -57.41 37.27 -44.86
CA THR A 35 -56.65 38.15 -45.75
C THR A 35 -56.06 39.37 -45.02
N ASN A 36 -56.48 39.63 -43.77
CA ASN A 36 -55.95 40.72 -42.96
C ASN A 36 -54.63 40.30 -42.26
N PRO A 37 -53.50 40.99 -42.52
CA PRO A 37 -52.23 40.73 -41.85
C PRO A 37 -52.25 40.85 -40.32
N ALA A 38 -53.12 41.70 -39.75
CA ALA A 38 -53.21 41.87 -38.29
C ALA A 38 -53.60 40.57 -37.57
N ASN A 39 -54.44 39.74 -38.17
CA ASN A 39 -54.87 38.46 -37.61
C ASN A 39 -53.71 37.44 -37.58
N TRP A 40 -52.75 37.54 -38.51
CA TRP A 40 -51.53 36.74 -38.51
C TRP A 40 -50.53 37.18 -37.44
N GLY A 41 -50.53 38.46 -37.07
CA GLY A 41 -49.77 38.97 -35.91
C GLY A 41 -50.23 38.33 -34.61
N VAL A 42 -51.54 38.33 -34.33
CA VAL A 42 -52.12 37.72 -33.13
C VAL A 42 -51.88 36.20 -33.07
N PHE A 43 -51.92 35.52 -34.22
CA PHE A 43 -51.53 34.11 -34.32
C PHE A 43 -50.07 33.89 -33.93
N GLY A 44 -49.17 34.72 -34.48
CA GLY A 44 -47.74 34.69 -34.15
C GLY A 44 -47.48 34.92 -32.66
N ASP A 45 -48.20 35.84 -32.03
CA ASP A 45 -48.09 36.13 -30.60
C ASP A 45 -48.51 34.93 -29.72
N TYR A 46 -49.59 34.24 -30.08
CA TYR A 46 -50.02 33.02 -29.38
C TYR A 46 -48.98 31.90 -29.50
N PHE A 47 -48.52 31.60 -30.72
CA PHE A 47 -47.51 30.56 -30.94
C PHE A 47 -46.17 30.92 -30.29
N GLY A 48 -45.75 32.17 -30.41
CA GLY A 48 -44.54 32.69 -29.79
C GLY A 48 -44.59 32.60 -28.27
N GLY A 49 -45.72 32.96 -27.65
CA GLY A 49 -45.90 32.88 -26.20
C GLY A 49 -45.91 31.44 -25.67
N VAL A 50 -46.70 30.55 -26.29
CA VAL A 50 -46.78 29.13 -25.88
C VAL A 50 -45.44 28.43 -26.08
N LEU A 51 -44.83 28.59 -27.26
CA LEU A 51 -43.56 27.93 -27.58
C LEU A 51 -42.41 28.46 -26.72
N SER A 52 -42.37 29.78 -26.47
CA SER A 52 -41.38 30.39 -25.56
C SER A 52 -41.49 29.84 -24.14
N THR A 53 -42.73 29.67 -23.63
CA THR A 53 -42.96 29.10 -22.30
C THR A 53 -42.47 27.66 -22.22
N ILE A 54 -42.76 26.85 -23.24
CA ILE A 54 -42.33 25.45 -23.30
C ILE A 54 -40.80 25.35 -23.40
N ILE A 55 -40.17 26.12 -24.28
CA ILE A 55 -38.71 26.18 -24.42
C ILE A 55 -38.06 26.59 -23.10
N SER A 56 -38.65 27.55 -22.37
CA SER A 56 -38.12 28.02 -21.08
C SER A 56 -38.13 26.91 -20.01
N ILE A 57 -39.20 26.11 -19.94
CA ILE A 57 -39.30 24.96 -19.03
C ILE A 57 -38.24 23.92 -19.36
N PHE A 58 -38.08 23.56 -20.64
CA PHE A 58 -37.06 22.60 -21.06
C PHE A 58 -35.64 23.14 -20.85
N GLY A 59 -35.41 24.43 -21.12
CA GLY A 59 -34.14 25.10 -20.85
C GLY A 59 -33.78 25.04 -19.37
N PHE A 60 -34.74 25.36 -18.49
CA PHE A 60 -34.56 25.24 -17.05
C PHE A 60 -34.27 23.80 -16.61
N ALA A 61 -35.05 22.83 -17.11
CA ALA A 61 -34.84 21.41 -16.81
C ALA A 61 -33.46 20.91 -17.29
N ALA A 62 -33.02 21.34 -18.47
CA ALA A 62 -31.71 21.01 -19.03
C ALA A 62 -30.56 21.60 -18.17
N VAL A 63 -30.71 22.84 -17.70
CA VAL A 63 -29.74 23.47 -16.78
C VAL A 63 -29.66 22.70 -15.47
N VAL A 64 -30.80 22.37 -14.84
CA VAL A 64 -30.83 21.59 -13.60
C VAL A 64 -30.20 20.21 -13.79
N ALA A 65 -30.51 19.52 -14.89
CA ALA A 65 -29.91 18.23 -15.21
C ALA A 65 -28.38 18.34 -15.39
N THR A 66 -27.92 19.38 -16.05
CA THR A 66 -26.49 19.66 -16.26
C THR A 66 -25.77 19.91 -14.93
N ILE A 67 -26.34 20.73 -14.05
CA ILE A 67 -25.79 21.01 -12.71
C ILE A 67 -25.68 19.71 -11.89
N ASN A 68 -26.69 18.85 -11.94
CA ASN A 68 -26.68 17.58 -11.23
C ASN A 68 -25.59 16.63 -11.77
N LEU A 69 -25.40 16.57 -13.09
CA LEU A 69 -24.35 15.77 -13.71
C LEU A 69 -22.96 16.30 -13.35
N GLN A 70 -22.76 17.62 -13.43
CA GLN A 70 -21.52 18.28 -13.03
C GLN A 70 -21.19 18.01 -11.56
N SER A 71 -22.20 18.11 -10.68
CA SER A 71 -22.04 17.84 -9.24
C SER A 71 -21.60 16.40 -8.95
N LYS A 72 -22.13 15.42 -9.71
CA LYS A 72 -21.69 14.03 -9.62
C LYS A 72 -20.25 13.86 -10.10
N GLY A 73 -19.90 14.44 -11.25
CA GLY A 73 -18.54 14.40 -11.79
C GLY A 73 -17.51 14.98 -10.82
N ILE A 74 -17.80 16.12 -10.18
CA ILE A 74 -16.92 16.73 -9.18
C ILE A 74 -16.74 15.81 -7.97
N LYS A 75 -17.80 15.16 -7.48
CA LYS A 75 -17.70 14.22 -6.35
C LYS A 75 -16.82 13.01 -6.68
N GLU A 76 -16.98 12.44 -7.87
CA GLU A 76 -16.17 11.31 -8.34
C GLU A 76 -14.71 11.71 -8.51
N GLN A 77 -14.43 12.88 -9.10
CA GLN A 77 -13.08 13.41 -9.22
C GLN A 77 -12.43 13.65 -7.86
N LEU A 78 -13.14 14.27 -6.91
CA LEU A 78 -12.62 14.46 -5.55
C LEU A 78 -12.35 13.15 -4.83
N ALA A 79 -13.21 12.14 -5.02
CA ALA A 79 -12.98 10.81 -4.45
C ALA A 79 -11.75 10.13 -5.08
N ALA A 80 -11.52 10.30 -6.38
CA ALA A 80 -10.33 9.79 -7.06
C ALA A 80 -9.06 10.49 -6.56
N ILE A 81 -9.06 11.83 -6.44
CA ILE A 81 -7.94 12.62 -5.91
C ILE A 81 -7.58 12.18 -4.49
N ARG A 82 -8.57 11.96 -3.62
CA ARG A 82 -8.31 11.49 -2.25
C ARG A 82 -7.67 10.11 -2.20
N ARG A 83 -8.11 9.19 -3.07
CA ARG A 83 -7.50 7.86 -3.16
C ARG A 83 -6.06 7.93 -3.69
N ASP A 84 -5.81 8.81 -4.65
CA ASP A 84 -4.48 9.04 -5.20
C ASP A 84 -3.53 9.66 -4.17
N GLU A 85 -4.02 10.64 -3.41
CA GLU A 85 -3.30 11.24 -2.27
C GLU A 85 -2.95 10.18 -1.22
N GLN A 86 -3.91 9.34 -0.82
CA GLN A 86 -3.66 8.23 0.10
C GLN A 86 -2.62 7.24 -0.42
N ALA A 87 -2.70 6.84 -1.70
CA ALA A 87 -1.74 5.91 -2.29
C ALA A 87 -0.33 6.52 -2.31
N ARG A 88 -0.23 7.82 -2.61
CA ARG A 88 1.04 8.54 -2.62
C ARG A 88 1.63 8.69 -1.21
N ASP A 89 0.80 8.99 -0.21
CA ASP A 89 1.25 9.08 1.18
C ASP A 89 1.72 7.72 1.70
N ASP A 90 1.01 6.64 1.39
CA ASP A 90 1.40 5.26 1.71
C ASP A 90 2.75 4.89 1.08
N GLU A 91 2.98 5.29 -0.18
CA GLU A 91 4.27 5.09 -0.87
C GLU A 91 5.40 5.87 -0.18
N VAL A 92 5.15 7.13 0.20
CA VAL A 92 6.11 7.96 0.92
C VAL A 92 6.45 7.35 2.28
N TYR A 93 5.46 6.93 3.06
CA TYR A 93 5.68 6.29 4.35
C TYR A 93 6.48 5.00 4.22
N ASN A 94 6.14 4.14 3.26
CA ASN A 94 6.89 2.91 3.01
C ASN A 94 8.35 3.21 2.66
N ARG A 95 8.57 4.13 1.71
CA ARG A 95 9.93 4.51 1.29
C ARG A 95 10.75 5.07 2.45
N GLN A 96 10.18 5.98 3.23
CA GLN A 96 10.87 6.59 4.39
C GLN A 96 11.15 5.54 5.47
N ALA A 97 10.21 4.63 5.74
CA ALA A 97 10.41 3.57 6.72
C ALA A 97 11.57 2.65 6.33
N LEU A 98 11.65 2.24 5.06
CA LEU A 98 12.74 1.42 4.55
C LEU A 98 14.08 2.16 4.58
N GLN A 99 14.10 3.44 4.22
CA GLN A 99 15.30 4.28 4.33
C GLN A 99 15.79 4.37 5.79
N CYS A 100 14.89 4.53 6.76
CA CYS A 100 15.25 4.51 8.17
C CYS A 100 15.89 3.18 8.57
N LEU A 101 15.35 2.03 8.12
CA LEU A 101 15.94 0.73 8.42
C LEU A 101 17.32 0.53 7.77
N GLU A 102 17.51 0.98 6.53
CA GLU A 102 18.80 0.91 5.85
C GLU A 102 19.85 1.81 6.51
N GLU A 103 19.46 3.04 6.88
CA GLU A 103 20.32 3.96 7.62
C GLU A 103 20.65 3.41 9.02
N ALA A 104 19.69 2.74 9.67
CA ALA A 104 19.92 2.10 10.97
C ALA A 104 21.01 1.02 10.87
N LEU A 105 21.00 0.22 9.79
CA LEU A 105 22.05 -0.78 9.53
C LEU A 105 23.39 -0.09 9.28
N ARG A 106 23.40 0.93 8.42
CA ARG A 106 24.61 1.68 8.08
C ARG A 106 25.25 2.36 9.30
N LYS A 107 24.46 2.77 10.29
CA LYS A 107 24.98 3.36 11.54
C LYS A 107 25.68 2.34 12.44
N LEU A 108 25.28 1.07 12.35
CA LEU A 108 25.95 -0.04 13.03
C LEU A 108 27.19 -0.51 12.28
N ASP A 109 27.33 -0.17 11.00
CA ASP A 109 28.52 -0.49 10.23
C ASP A 109 29.57 0.61 10.32
N ASP A 110 30.77 0.25 10.76
CA ASP A 110 31.94 1.11 10.60
C ASP A 110 32.52 0.92 9.18
N PRO A 111 32.46 1.95 8.31
CA PRO A 111 32.93 1.85 6.93
C PRO A 111 34.46 1.68 6.82
N ILE A 112 35.22 2.00 7.87
CA ILE A 112 36.68 1.95 7.89
C ILE A 112 37.15 0.57 8.34
N THR A 113 36.62 0.09 9.47
CA THR A 113 37.07 -1.17 10.06
C THR A 113 36.31 -2.39 9.55
N GLY A 114 35.12 -2.20 8.96
CA GLY A 114 34.23 -3.29 8.59
C GLY A 114 33.69 -4.06 9.81
N LYS A 115 33.89 -3.55 11.03
CA LYS A 115 33.34 -4.11 12.27
C LYS A 115 32.04 -3.42 12.66
N ILE A 116 31.33 -4.00 13.63
CA ILE A 116 30.16 -3.36 14.22
C ILE A 116 30.63 -2.19 15.08
N ASN A 117 30.07 -1.02 14.81
CA ASN A 117 30.28 0.19 15.56
C ASN A 117 29.90 -0.02 17.04
N ASP A 118 30.85 0.13 17.95
CA ASP A 118 30.67 -0.02 19.41
C ASP A 118 30.28 1.30 20.10
N THR A 119 30.11 2.38 19.33
CA THR A 119 29.76 3.68 19.90
C THR A 119 28.31 3.71 20.36
N LYS A 120 28.10 4.25 21.57
CA LYS A 120 26.78 4.47 22.15
C LYS A 120 25.84 5.25 21.22
N ILE A 121 26.37 6.24 20.50
CA ILE A 121 25.59 7.08 19.59
C ILE A 121 25.10 6.26 18.38
N GLY A 122 25.97 5.43 17.78
CA GLY A 122 25.60 4.59 16.64
C GLY A 122 24.45 3.63 16.96
N TRP A 123 24.53 2.96 18.11
CA TRP A 123 23.46 2.07 18.60
C TRP A 123 22.17 2.82 18.93
N LEU A 124 22.26 3.96 19.61
CA LEU A 124 21.09 4.79 19.94
C LEU A 124 20.36 5.30 18.69
N ASP A 125 21.10 5.81 17.72
CA ASP A 125 20.53 6.31 16.47
C ASP A 125 19.93 5.17 15.65
N SER A 126 20.60 4.01 15.58
CA SER A 126 20.05 2.82 14.93
C SER A 126 18.72 2.38 15.54
N ALA A 127 18.65 2.29 16.88
CA ALA A 127 17.43 1.93 17.58
C ALA A 127 16.29 2.94 17.34
N ARG A 128 16.59 4.24 17.35
CA ARG A 128 15.60 5.29 17.04
C ARG A 128 15.08 5.16 15.62
N LEU A 129 15.96 4.95 14.65
CA LEU A 129 15.57 4.77 13.25
C LEU A 129 14.68 3.53 13.05
N ILE A 130 14.95 2.44 13.75
CA ILE A 130 14.09 1.24 13.76
C ILE A 130 12.69 1.57 14.30
N LEU A 131 12.61 2.29 15.42
CA LEU A 131 11.32 2.70 15.99
C LEU A 131 10.56 3.64 15.04
N THR A 132 11.23 4.64 14.47
CA THR A 132 10.65 5.56 13.48
C THR A 132 10.11 4.81 12.27
N ALA A 133 10.85 3.80 11.78
CA ALA A 133 10.37 2.97 10.68
C ALA A 133 9.09 2.21 11.04
N GLY A 134 8.99 1.68 12.26
CA GLY A 134 7.76 1.03 12.75
C GLY A 134 6.59 2.01 12.89
N GLU A 135 6.84 3.23 13.37
CA GLU A 135 5.81 4.28 13.43
C GLU A 135 5.29 4.68 12.04
N LEU A 136 6.17 4.82 11.06
CA LEU A 136 5.82 5.11 9.67
C LEU A 136 5.04 3.95 9.05
N ALA A 137 5.46 2.71 9.29
CA ALA A 137 4.76 1.53 8.81
C ALA A 137 3.32 1.42 9.34
N ASN A 138 3.09 1.82 10.60
CA ASN A 138 1.76 1.85 11.20
C ASN A 138 0.82 2.89 10.55
N ARG A 139 1.36 3.91 9.87
CA ARG A 139 0.56 4.93 9.16
C ARG A 139 0.11 4.48 7.77
N ILE A 140 0.74 3.46 7.20
CA ILE A 140 0.37 2.90 5.91
C ILE A 140 -1.05 2.33 6.01
N GLN A 141 -1.97 2.78 5.15
CA GLN A 141 -3.37 2.35 5.17
C GLN A 141 -3.61 1.15 4.24
N SER A 142 -2.97 1.15 3.07
CA SER A 142 -3.12 0.10 2.07
C SER A 142 -2.52 -1.24 2.52
N GLU A 143 -3.34 -2.30 2.44
CA GLU A 143 -2.93 -3.67 2.76
C GLU A 143 -1.79 -4.16 1.85
N SER A 144 -1.84 -3.81 0.55
CA SER A 144 -0.79 -4.19 -0.39
C SER A 144 0.55 -3.54 -0.01
N MET A 145 0.53 -2.27 0.39
CA MET A 145 1.72 -1.54 0.79
C MET A 145 2.29 -2.05 2.12
N ARG A 146 1.43 -2.43 3.07
CA ARG A 146 1.86 -3.11 4.32
C ARG A 146 2.58 -4.42 4.03
N THR A 147 2.07 -5.20 3.07
CA THR A 147 2.68 -6.47 2.66
C THR A 147 4.06 -6.24 2.03
N ILE A 148 4.17 -5.24 1.14
CA ILE A 148 5.45 -4.84 0.52
C ILE A 148 6.46 -4.39 1.59
N TYR A 149 6.02 -3.56 2.53
CA TYR A 149 6.84 -3.13 3.67
C TYR A 149 7.32 -4.32 4.48
N ALA A 150 6.41 -5.23 4.87
CA ALA A 150 6.76 -6.40 5.68
C ALA A 150 7.79 -7.30 4.98
N ALA A 151 7.62 -7.58 3.68
CA ALA A 151 8.59 -8.35 2.90
C ALA A 151 9.96 -7.65 2.83
N SER A 152 9.97 -6.34 2.61
CA SER A 152 11.20 -5.54 2.53
C SER A 152 11.90 -5.41 3.89
N ALA A 153 11.14 -5.22 4.96
CA ALA A 153 11.63 -5.20 6.33
C ALA A 153 12.23 -6.55 6.74
N LYS A 154 11.64 -7.68 6.32
CA LYS A 154 12.22 -9.03 6.50
C LYS A 154 13.59 -9.16 5.82
N LEU A 155 13.73 -8.65 4.60
CA LEU A 155 15.01 -8.64 3.90
C LEU A 155 16.07 -7.84 4.67
N ILE A 156 15.71 -6.64 5.14
CA ILE A 156 16.63 -5.80 5.93
C ILE A 156 16.96 -6.47 7.27
N ARG A 157 15.97 -7.04 7.96
CA ARG A 157 16.16 -7.83 9.18
C ARG A 157 17.18 -8.96 8.97
N SER A 158 17.10 -9.68 7.86
CA SER A 158 18.08 -10.72 7.51
C SER A 158 19.49 -10.15 7.38
N LYS A 159 19.67 -8.97 6.77
CA LYS A 159 20.97 -8.29 6.72
C LYS A 159 21.49 -7.94 8.12
N PHE A 160 20.62 -7.41 8.98
CA PHE A 160 20.93 -7.16 10.38
C PHE A 160 21.36 -8.44 11.11
N GLN A 161 20.65 -9.55 10.90
CA GLN A 161 20.95 -10.84 11.52
C GLN A 161 22.32 -11.36 11.10
N VAL A 162 22.62 -11.38 9.80
CA VAL A 162 23.95 -11.76 9.28
C VAL A 162 25.02 -10.88 9.89
N ARG A 163 24.71 -9.59 10.05
CA ARG A 163 25.68 -8.63 10.56
C ARG A 163 25.95 -8.79 12.04
N LEU A 164 24.91 -9.00 12.85
CA LEU A 164 25.02 -9.21 14.29
C LEU A 164 25.21 -10.68 14.66
N ASP A 165 25.43 -11.56 13.68
CA ASP A 165 25.61 -12.99 13.93
C ASP A 165 26.83 -13.22 14.82
N PRO A 166 26.67 -13.87 15.99
CA PRO A 166 27.78 -14.16 16.89
C PRO A 166 28.91 -14.99 16.26
N SER A 167 28.59 -15.80 15.23
CA SER A 167 29.59 -16.57 14.49
C SER A 167 30.51 -15.68 13.65
N THR A 168 30.00 -14.55 13.17
CA THR A 168 30.75 -13.56 12.38
C THR A 168 31.42 -12.51 13.27
N ASN A 169 30.74 -12.10 14.35
CA ASN A 169 31.21 -11.08 15.28
C ASN A 169 31.23 -11.59 16.72
N GLN A 170 32.27 -12.35 17.06
CA GLN A 170 32.45 -12.94 18.39
C GLN A 170 32.53 -11.89 19.52
N GLU A 171 32.87 -10.64 19.22
CA GLU A 171 32.90 -9.54 20.20
C GLU A 171 31.51 -9.30 20.81
N THR A 172 30.44 -9.47 20.04
CA THR A 172 29.05 -9.30 20.49
C THR A 172 28.57 -10.39 21.44
N LEU A 173 29.33 -11.49 21.62
CA LEU A 173 29.05 -12.51 22.63
C LEU A 173 29.42 -12.05 24.04
N GLN A 174 30.35 -11.11 24.14
CA GLN A 174 30.90 -10.71 25.43
C GLN A 174 30.08 -9.56 26.02
N PRO A 175 29.60 -9.66 27.28
CA PRO A 175 28.93 -8.54 27.95
C PRO A 175 29.78 -7.26 27.98
N SER A 176 31.12 -7.42 28.02
CA SER A 176 32.11 -6.34 28.00
C SER A 176 32.00 -5.43 26.77
N TYR A 177 31.57 -5.96 25.62
CA TYR A 177 31.32 -5.17 24.42
C TYR A 177 30.22 -4.13 24.65
N PHE A 178 29.14 -4.52 25.34
CA PHE A 178 27.99 -3.64 25.59
C PHE A 178 28.18 -2.74 26.81
N SER A 179 28.83 -3.24 27.86
CA SER A 179 29.11 -2.43 29.05
C SER A 179 30.27 -1.45 28.86
N GLY A 180 31.06 -1.64 27.80
CA GLY A 180 32.29 -0.90 27.49
C GLY A 180 33.44 -1.28 28.42
N PRO A 181 34.67 -1.47 27.92
CA PRO A 181 35.87 -1.37 28.73
C PRO A 181 36.44 0.04 28.54
N ASN A 182 36.41 0.90 29.56
CA ASN A 182 37.21 2.12 29.49
C ASN A 182 38.13 2.20 30.69
N TRP A 183 39.31 1.58 30.56
CA TRP A 183 40.39 1.73 31.54
C TRP A 183 40.72 3.22 31.72
N GLU A 184 40.57 4.04 30.68
CA GLU A 184 40.75 5.50 30.75
C GLU A 184 39.70 6.21 31.61
N ASP A 185 38.41 5.83 31.53
CA ASP A 185 37.36 6.37 32.40
C ASP A 185 37.48 5.85 33.84
N PHE A 186 38.00 4.63 34.03
CA PHE A 186 38.33 4.06 35.34
C PHE A 186 39.43 4.89 36.04
N TYR A 187 40.45 5.35 35.30
CA TYR A 187 41.47 6.25 35.84
C TYR A 187 41.00 7.70 35.99
N GLN A 188 39.96 8.13 35.28
CA GLN A 188 39.44 9.51 35.31
C GLN A 188 38.12 9.69 36.08
N ASN A 189 37.63 8.67 36.77
CA ASN A 189 36.40 8.71 37.59
C ASN A 189 35.17 9.25 36.83
N ARG A 190 35.06 8.93 35.54
CA ARG A 190 33.89 9.25 34.69
C ARG A 190 32.95 8.04 34.66
N ALA A 191 31.64 8.29 34.64
CA ALA A 191 30.65 7.23 34.52
C ALA A 191 30.90 6.42 33.24
N THR A 192 31.29 5.15 33.38
CA THR A 192 31.60 4.24 32.27
C THR A 192 30.48 4.23 31.25
N GLY A 193 30.77 4.78 30.06
CA GLY A 193 29.79 5.08 29.01
C GLY A 193 29.42 3.90 28.13
N GLY A 194 29.02 2.77 28.72
CA GLY A 194 28.52 1.62 27.98
C GLY A 194 27.32 1.94 27.08
N LEU A 195 27.01 1.02 26.17
CA LEU A 195 25.84 1.09 25.30
C LEU A 195 24.56 1.22 26.12
N GLU A 196 23.59 1.95 25.57
CA GLU A 196 22.32 2.16 26.23
C GLU A 196 21.47 0.87 26.14
N LYS A 197 20.86 0.46 27.25
CA LYS A 197 20.23 -0.86 27.36
C LYS A 197 19.05 -1.02 26.39
N HIS A 198 18.23 0.02 26.22
CA HIS A 198 17.08 -0.04 25.33
C HIS A 198 17.51 -0.08 23.87
N SER A 199 18.58 0.61 23.48
CA SER A 199 19.08 0.57 22.11
C SER A 199 19.58 -0.81 21.72
N VAL A 200 20.34 -1.46 22.61
CA VAL A 200 20.75 -2.86 22.42
C VAL A 200 19.51 -3.76 22.30
N TYR A 201 18.55 -3.63 23.21
CA TYR A 201 17.30 -4.40 23.17
C TYR A 201 16.52 -4.19 21.87
N ILE A 202 16.31 -2.96 21.42
CA ILE A 202 15.54 -2.65 20.21
C ILE A 202 16.20 -3.25 18.98
N VAL A 203 17.52 -3.09 18.85
CA VAL A 203 18.27 -3.63 17.71
C VAL A 203 18.16 -5.16 17.70
N TYR A 204 18.46 -5.85 18.80
CA TYR A 204 18.37 -7.31 18.85
C TYR A 204 16.93 -7.85 18.77
N LYS A 205 15.95 -7.11 19.29
CA LYS A 205 14.53 -7.45 19.11
C LYS A 205 14.15 -7.36 17.64
N PHE A 206 14.62 -6.33 16.93
CA PHE A 206 14.36 -6.19 15.50
C PHE A 206 15.02 -7.30 14.69
N THR A 207 16.24 -7.73 15.07
CA THR A 207 16.99 -8.77 14.35
C THR A 207 16.47 -10.17 14.60
N SER A 208 15.87 -10.42 15.76
CA SER A 208 15.30 -11.73 16.09
C SER A 208 14.03 -11.99 15.30
N TRP A 209 13.88 -13.25 14.85
CA TRP A 209 12.63 -13.73 14.29
C TRP A 209 11.62 -13.90 15.41
N ASP A 210 10.42 -13.37 15.24
CA ASP A 210 9.34 -13.59 16.19
C ASP A 210 8.85 -15.05 16.04
N PRO A 211 8.87 -15.89 17.09
CA PRO A 211 8.46 -17.29 16.99
C PRO A 211 7.06 -17.49 16.41
N ASP A 212 6.19 -16.49 16.53
CA ASP A 212 4.80 -16.53 16.06
C ASP A 212 4.64 -16.03 14.60
N GLU A 213 5.72 -15.58 13.95
CA GLU A 213 5.70 -15.10 12.56
C GLU A 213 5.88 -16.26 11.58
N ALA A 214 4.78 -16.65 10.91
CA ALA A 214 4.77 -17.71 9.90
C ALA A 214 5.82 -17.45 8.81
N ASP A 215 6.73 -18.41 8.62
CA ASP A 215 7.73 -18.35 7.55
C ASP A 215 7.09 -18.84 6.23
N VAL A 216 7.44 -18.19 5.13
CA VAL A 216 7.06 -18.66 3.79
C VAL A 216 7.63 -20.06 3.55
N LEU A 217 8.78 -20.39 4.15
CA LEU A 217 9.38 -21.72 4.09
C LEU A 217 8.52 -22.79 4.77
N ASP A 218 7.75 -22.45 5.81
CA ASP A 218 6.86 -23.40 6.49
C ASP A 218 5.79 -23.95 5.54
N SER A 219 5.37 -23.16 4.55
CA SER A 219 4.39 -23.57 3.54
C SER A 219 4.93 -24.60 2.53
N ILE A 220 6.26 -24.77 2.48
CA ILE A 220 6.98 -25.67 1.56
C ILE A 220 7.37 -26.98 2.26
N ILE A 221 7.34 -27.02 3.61
CA ILE A 221 7.65 -28.22 4.39
C ILE A 221 6.70 -29.35 3.97
N GLY A 222 7.25 -30.36 3.28
CA GLY A 222 6.51 -31.53 2.76
C GLY A 222 6.21 -31.52 1.25
N LYS A 223 6.56 -30.47 0.51
CA LYS A 223 6.42 -30.39 -0.97
C LYS A 223 7.77 -30.36 -1.70
N ILE A 224 8.81 -30.89 -1.06
CA ILE A 224 10.16 -30.91 -1.64
C ILE A 224 10.20 -32.03 -2.69
N ASP A 225 10.36 -31.65 -3.95
CA ASP A 225 10.53 -32.56 -5.09
C ASP A 225 11.98 -32.41 -5.59
N VAL A 226 12.84 -33.32 -5.13
CA VAL A 226 14.29 -33.27 -5.39
C VAL A 226 14.60 -33.36 -6.89
N ASP A 227 13.72 -34.00 -7.68
CA ASP A 227 13.89 -34.17 -9.13
C ASP A 227 13.73 -32.85 -9.91
N ARG A 228 13.15 -31.82 -9.29
CA ARG A 228 13.07 -30.46 -9.87
C ARG A 228 14.35 -29.65 -9.71
N ILE A 229 15.29 -30.12 -8.89
CA ILE A 229 16.56 -29.44 -8.65
C ILE A 229 17.57 -29.86 -9.72
N SER A 230 18.25 -28.87 -10.32
CA SER A 230 19.31 -29.16 -11.29
C SER A 230 20.39 -30.05 -10.69
N LYS A 231 20.75 -31.12 -11.41
CA LYS A 231 21.79 -32.08 -11.02
C LYS A 231 23.18 -31.45 -10.84
N ARG A 232 23.38 -30.21 -11.31
CA ARG A 232 24.60 -29.43 -11.08
C ARG A 232 24.77 -29.05 -9.61
N TYR A 233 23.68 -28.93 -8.85
CA TYR A 233 23.71 -28.67 -7.41
C TYR A 233 23.84 -29.98 -6.61
N PHE A 234 24.86 -30.78 -6.96
CA PHE A 234 25.05 -32.13 -6.44
C PHE A 234 25.00 -32.22 -4.91
N GLY A 235 25.62 -31.26 -4.21
CA GLY A 235 25.61 -31.23 -2.74
C GLY A 235 24.20 -31.08 -2.15
N ALA A 236 23.39 -30.17 -2.71
CA ALA A 236 22.01 -29.97 -2.26
C ALA A 236 21.12 -31.17 -2.58
N VAL A 237 21.24 -31.73 -3.78
CA VAL A 237 20.48 -32.92 -4.21
C VAL A 237 20.80 -34.12 -3.32
N THR A 238 22.08 -34.35 -3.02
CA THR A 238 22.53 -35.47 -2.18
C THR A 238 22.01 -35.32 -0.76
N TYR A 239 22.15 -34.13 -0.16
CA TYR A 239 21.64 -33.85 1.19
C TYR A 239 20.12 -34.10 1.30
N LEU A 240 19.34 -33.57 0.35
CA LEU A 240 17.89 -33.74 0.36
C LEU A 240 17.46 -35.21 0.14
N SER A 241 18.17 -35.92 -0.73
CA SER A 241 17.93 -37.35 -0.97
C SER A 241 18.24 -38.20 0.28
N ASP A 242 19.31 -37.87 1.00
CA ASP A 242 19.70 -38.55 2.23
C ASP A 242 18.73 -38.28 3.39
N GLU A 243 18.23 -37.04 3.52
CA GLU A 243 17.20 -36.68 4.49
C GLU A 243 15.85 -37.36 4.21
N GLU A 244 15.43 -37.44 2.94
CA GLU A 244 14.26 -38.23 2.55
C GLU A 244 14.43 -39.70 2.91
N ARG A 245 15.62 -40.26 2.68
CA ARG A 245 15.94 -41.65 3.01
C ARG A 245 15.95 -41.90 4.52
N ASN A 246 16.54 -41.01 5.30
CA ASN A 246 16.57 -41.08 6.77
C ASN A 246 15.17 -40.91 7.38
N SER A 247 14.32 -40.07 6.79
CA SER A 247 12.92 -39.91 7.20
C SER A 247 12.08 -41.15 6.92
N ARG A 248 12.34 -41.86 5.81
CA ARG A 248 11.67 -43.13 5.48
C ARG A 248 12.23 -44.34 6.22
N ASN A 249 13.51 -44.32 6.59
CA ASN A 249 14.20 -45.44 7.23
C ASN A 249 15.18 -44.93 8.30
N PRO A 250 14.70 -44.61 9.51
CA PRO A 250 15.53 -43.98 10.54
C PRO A 250 16.67 -44.93 10.94
N PRO A 251 17.92 -44.42 11.05
CA PRO A 251 19.04 -45.26 11.43
C PRO A 251 18.79 -45.92 12.80
N PRO A 252 19.23 -47.17 13.01
CA PRO A 252 19.04 -47.86 14.29
C PRO A 252 19.65 -47.01 15.41
N ARG A 253 18.82 -46.64 16.40
CA ARG A 253 19.25 -45.88 17.58
C ARG A 253 20.51 -46.55 18.14
N ARG A 254 21.65 -45.86 18.04
CA ARG A 254 22.90 -46.30 18.67
C ARG A 254 22.60 -46.57 20.14
N LYS A 255 22.58 -47.85 20.53
CA LYS A 255 22.50 -48.25 21.94
C LYS A 255 23.62 -47.52 22.67
N LYS A 256 23.26 -46.67 23.64
CA LYS A 256 24.22 -46.05 24.56
C LYS A 256 25.09 -47.19 25.11
N ARG A 257 26.39 -47.15 24.85
CA ARG A 257 27.34 -48.04 25.55
C ARG A 257 27.13 -47.83 27.06
N PRO A 258 27.03 -48.90 27.87
CA PRO A 258 27.05 -48.74 29.31
C PRO A 258 28.37 -48.05 29.66
N GLN A 259 28.30 -46.93 30.37
CA GLN A 259 29.48 -46.37 31.02
C GLN A 259 29.96 -47.44 31.99
N GLY A 260 31.16 -47.95 31.73
CA GLY A 260 31.83 -48.92 32.59
C GLY A 260 32.06 -48.31 33.96
N SER A 261 31.68 -49.11 34.96
CA SER A 261 32.04 -49.09 36.38
C SER A 261 33.51 -48.84 36.66
#